data_AF-A0A4V6WIV6-F1
#
_entry.id   AF-A0A4V6WIV6-F1
#
_cell.length_a   1.000
_cell.length_b   1.000
_cell.length_c   1.000
_cell.angle_alpha   90.00
_cell.angle_beta   90.00
_cell.angle_gamma   90.00
#
_symmetry.space_group_name_H-M   'P 1'
#
loop_
_entity.id
_entity.type
_entity.pdbx_description
1 polymer ?
#
loop_
_entity_poly.entity_id
_entity_poly.type
_entity_poly.pdbx_seq_one_letter_code
_entity_poly.pdbx_strand_id
1 'polypeptide(L)'
;MGPLLIWALRMVDDFAEDILTAWADSRQLRERAEQTCGSSESKAALDAYLGDLLACGLRLPTFSHAGQRAVANTYIAGITGASVSQVNSRLRRTTWLDYKLQFPGPCPLPTPIRGRIDGQPWTEHLDYAEIAGLMRHLGTACFIALSFLTGMRPGEVLGLRSGCCPDPDEGRPLIHGHVFKSARDEDGNHVSQGQMREVPWVAIPPAATAIRVLERMAPDGGLLFDAAAHDFPLHRPYPGSLSRATVTKRVEDFITWASALATASNRAREAIPADPHGAVGTERFRRTLAWHIARRPGGLVALAIQYGHMRTAVSSGYASRSRDGIHDLLDVETARATADALATLHEDLAAGTGVSGPAARRAIHAAAHAPAFAGSIRTARQARDILRNPTLAVHDNPHAFLMCVYNRDKALCHRLDTRDTPTLNRCVSTCANIARTDHHAAQLTAQAGALEEQAASGLVPVPLADRLRGRAAAFRDLVHQHHNARITTQENPV
;
A
#
# COMPACT_ATOMS: atom_id res chain seq x y z
N MET A 1 -7.38 -0.06 -4.89
CA MET A 1 -6.13 -0.21 -4.09
C MET A 1 -5.59 1.10 -3.56
N GLY A 2 -5.47 2.17 -4.35
CA GLY A 2 -4.95 3.47 -3.89
C GLY A 2 -5.65 4.03 -2.64
N PRO A 3 -6.99 4.22 -2.65
CA PRO A 3 -7.72 4.71 -1.47
C PRO A 3 -7.55 3.84 -0.21
N LEU A 4 -7.49 2.52 -0.38
CA LEU A 4 -7.26 1.58 0.74
C LEU A 4 -5.91 1.81 1.41
N LEU A 5 -4.84 1.99 0.61
CA LEU A 5 -3.52 2.29 1.16
C LEU A 5 -3.49 3.67 1.84
N ILE A 6 -4.12 4.68 1.24
CA ILE A 6 -4.20 6.04 1.82
C ILE A 6 -4.86 6.00 3.20
N TRP A 7 -5.99 5.30 3.34
CA TRP A 7 -6.65 5.16 4.63
C TRP A 7 -5.85 4.33 5.63
N ALA A 8 -5.17 3.28 5.18
CA ALA A 8 -4.28 2.49 6.04
C ALA A 8 -3.12 3.35 6.57
N LEU A 9 -2.50 4.16 5.72
CA LEU A 9 -1.42 5.07 6.13
C LEU A 9 -1.94 6.16 7.06
N ARG A 10 -3.07 6.79 6.75
CA ARG A 10 -3.71 7.78 7.63
C ARG A 10 -4.01 7.21 9.03
N MET A 11 -4.49 5.97 9.10
CA MET A 11 -4.74 5.29 10.37
C MET A 11 -3.45 5.07 11.18
N VAL A 12 -2.34 4.77 10.51
CA VAL A 12 -1.03 4.49 11.13
C VAL A 12 -0.31 5.79 11.51
N ASP A 13 -0.26 6.76 10.62
CA ASP A 13 0.56 7.96 10.74
C ASP A 13 -0.17 9.07 11.52
N ASP A 14 -1.49 9.23 11.30
CA ASP A 14 -2.25 10.36 11.86
C ASP A 14 -3.09 9.97 13.08
N PHE A 15 -3.67 8.76 13.12
CA PHE A 15 -4.68 8.38 14.14
C PHE A 15 -4.15 7.45 15.23
N ALA A 16 -2.98 6.82 15.03
CA ALA A 16 -2.49 5.77 15.92
C ALA A 16 -2.31 6.24 17.36
N GLU A 17 -1.75 7.45 17.58
CA GLU A 17 -1.55 7.98 18.93
C GLU A 17 -2.86 8.19 19.68
N ASP A 18 -3.86 8.76 19.00
CA ASP A 18 -5.18 9.00 19.60
C ASP A 18 -5.80 7.66 20.03
N ILE A 19 -5.75 6.66 19.16
CA ILE A 19 -6.33 5.33 19.40
C ILE A 19 -5.60 4.58 20.51
N LEU A 20 -4.26 4.58 20.51
CA LEU A 20 -3.47 3.89 21.52
C LEU A 20 -3.63 4.55 22.91
N THR A 21 -3.69 5.88 22.95
CA THR A 21 -3.92 6.63 24.20
C THR A 21 -5.33 6.37 24.73
N ALA A 22 -6.34 6.47 23.88
CA ALA A 22 -7.72 6.16 24.25
C ALA A 22 -7.91 4.71 24.69
N TRP A 23 -7.18 3.77 24.06
CA TRP A 23 -7.17 2.38 24.51
C TRP A 23 -6.62 2.26 25.94
N ALA A 24 -5.51 2.94 26.25
CA ALA A 24 -4.97 2.99 27.61
C ALA A 24 -5.95 3.62 28.61
N ASP A 25 -6.60 4.74 28.25
CA ASP A 25 -7.62 5.39 29.08
C ASP A 25 -8.80 4.45 29.36
N SER A 26 -9.26 3.72 28.33
CA SER A 26 -10.35 2.75 28.46
C SER A 26 -9.99 1.59 29.39
N ARG A 27 -8.73 1.16 29.38
CA ARG A 27 -8.21 0.12 30.28
C ARG A 27 -8.14 0.61 31.71
N GLN A 28 -7.58 1.79 31.94
CA GLN A 28 -7.53 2.38 33.29
C GLN A 28 -8.93 2.55 33.87
N LEU A 29 -9.89 3.00 33.05
CA LEU A 29 -11.27 3.16 33.48
C LEU A 29 -11.90 1.82 33.87
N ARG A 30 -11.67 0.77 33.08
CA ARG A 30 -12.13 -0.60 33.39
C ARG A 30 -11.49 -1.15 34.65
N GLU A 31 -10.17 -1.03 34.78
CA GLU A 31 -9.42 -1.49 35.95
C GLU A 31 -9.91 -0.79 37.24
N ARG A 32 -10.17 0.53 37.18
CA ARG A 32 -10.81 1.25 38.29
C ARG A 32 -12.18 0.69 38.63
N ALA A 33 -13.03 0.44 37.63
CA ALA A 33 -14.37 -0.11 37.85
C ALA A 33 -14.35 -1.52 38.47
N GLU A 34 -13.36 -2.35 38.10
CA GLU A 34 -13.19 -3.72 38.62
C GLU A 34 -12.61 -3.75 40.04
N GLN A 35 -11.69 -2.84 40.36
CA GLN A 35 -11.03 -2.77 41.67
C GLN A 35 -11.88 -2.05 42.74
N THR A 36 -12.89 -1.28 42.33
CA THR A 36 -13.73 -0.51 43.25
C THR A 36 -14.65 -1.43 44.06
N CYS A 37 -14.41 -1.52 45.37
CA CYS A 37 -15.35 -2.05 46.34
C CYS A 37 -16.44 -1.03 46.64
N GLY A 38 -17.71 -1.45 46.67
CA GLY A 38 -18.82 -0.54 46.91
C GLY A 38 -18.84 -0.03 48.35
N SER A 39 -18.92 1.29 48.53
CA SER A 39 -19.10 1.97 49.82
C SER A 39 -20.33 2.89 49.82
N SER A 40 -20.63 3.51 50.96
CA SER A 40 -21.64 4.57 51.07
C SER A 40 -21.29 5.77 50.20
N GLU A 41 -20.02 6.15 50.19
CA GLU A 41 -19.48 7.30 49.47
C GLU A 41 -19.57 7.08 47.96
N SER A 42 -19.15 5.89 47.49
CA SER A 42 -19.22 5.53 46.07
C SER A 42 -20.67 5.48 45.55
N LYS A 43 -21.59 5.02 46.40
CA LYS A 43 -23.03 5.02 46.12
C LYS A 43 -23.60 6.44 46.05
N ALA A 44 -23.20 7.32 46.96
CA ALA A 44 -23.62 8.72 46.97
C ALA A 44 -23.11 9.46 45.72
N ALA A 45 -21.86 9.22 45.30
CA ALA A 45 -21.30 9.78 44.07
C ALA A 45 -22.08 9.33 42.82
N LEU A 46 -22.42 8.03 42.73
CA LEU A 46 -23.27 7.51 41.66
C LEU A 46 -24.67 8.14 41.67
N ASP A 47 -25.30 8.24 42.84
CA ASP A 47 -26.63 8.82 42.97
C ASP A 47 -26.64 10.32 42.60
N ALA A 48 -25.59 11.07 42.96
CA ALA A 48 -25.42 12.46 42.56
C ALA A 48 -25.29 12.58 41.03
N TYR A 49 -24.39 11.81 40.41
CA TYR A 49 -24.23 11.78 38.95
C TYR A 49 -25.55 11.46 38.22
N LEU A 50 -26.25 10.42 38.66
CA LEU A 50 -27.54 10.03 38.08
C LEU A 50 -28.64 11.06 38.35
N GLY A 51 -28.61 11.72 39.50
CA GLY A 51 -29.50 12.83 39.84
C GLY A 51 -29.33 14.01 38.89
N ASP A 52 -28.09 14.40 38.60
CA ASP A 52 -27.77 15.49 37.66
C ASP A 52 -28.27 15.18 36.25
N LEU A 53 -28.13 13.93 35.79
CA LEU A 53 -28.67 13.52 34.49
C LEU A 53 -30.19 13.76 34.41
N LEU A 54 -30.93 13.34 35.43
CA LEU A 54 -32.39 13.50 35.48
C LEU A 54 -32.79 14.98 35.61
N ALA A 55 -32.13 15.73 36.48
CA ALA A 55 -32.46 17.12 36.75
C ALA A 55 -32.23 18.03 35.53
N CYS A 56 -31.17 17.76 34.77
CA CYS A 56 -30.77 18.58 33.61
C CYS A 56 -31.22 17.98 32.27
N GLY A 57 -31.86 16.81 32.25
CA GLY A 57 -32.23 16.11 31.02
C GLY A 57 -31.03 15.70 30.17
N LEU A 58 -29.89 15.40 30.81
CA LEU A 58 -28.66 15.03 30.12
C LEU A 58 -28.70 13.58 29.63
N ARG A 59 -27.92 13.30 28.59
CA ARG A 59 -27.89 11.98 27.95
C ARG A 59 -27.17 10.95 28.82
N LEU A 60 -27.76 9.77 28.97
CA LEU A 60 -27.19 8.64 29.71
C LEU A 60 -26.15 7.90 28.86
N PRO A 61 -24.94 7.59 29.36
CA PRO A 61 -23.94 6.83 28.62
C PRO A 61 -24.46 5.44 28.22
N THR A 62 -24.60 5.23 26.92
CA THR A 62 -25.15 4.01 26.33
C THR A 62 -24.32 3.56 25.14
N PHE A 63 -24.46 2.30 24.77
CA PHE A 63 -23.88 1.75 23.56
C PHE A 63 -24.88 0.84 22.84
N SER A 64 -24.64 0.57 21.56
CA SER A 64 -25.43 -0.40 20.80
C SER A 64 -24.75 -1.76 20.80
N HIS A 65 -25.51 -2.80 21.12
CA HIS A 65 -25.08 -4.19 21.06
C HIS A 65 -26.17 -5.03 20.42
N ALA A 66 -25.85 -5.71 19.31
CA ALA A 66 -26.79 -6.53 18.54
C ALA A 66 -28.12 -5.80 18.20
N GLY A 67 -28.03 -4.51 17.84
CA GLY A 67 -29.19 -3.67 17.52
C GLY A 67 -29.99 -3.18 18.74
N GLN A 68 -29.66 -3.62 19.95
CA GLN A 68 -30.28 -3.14 21.18
C GLN A 68 -29.45 -2.08 21.88
N ARG A 69 -30.12 -1.20 22.63
CA ARG A 69 -29.46 -0.16 23.44
C ARG A 69 -29.23 -0.65 24.87
N ALA A 70 -27.97 -0.66 25.28
CA ALA A 70 -27.54 -1.04 26.62
C ALA A 70 -26.87 0.16 27.31
N VAL A 71 -26.95 0.17 28.64
CA VAL A 71 -26.27 1.19 29.45
C VAL A 71 -24.81 0.77 29.66
N ALA A 72 -23.89 1.73 29.56
CA ALA A 72 -22.46 1.49 29.69
C ALA A 72 -22.04 1.37 31.16
N ASN A 73 -22.46 0.31 31.85
CA ASN A 73 -22.32 0.19 33.31
C ASN A 73 -20.87 0.25 33.79
N THR A 74 -19.94 -0.41 33.09
CA THR A 74 -18.50 -0.35 33.41
C THR A 74 -17.94 1.06 33.20
N TYR A 75 -18.41 1.76 32.16
CA TYR A 75 -18.00 3.15 31.92
C TYR A 75 -18.48 4.08 33.03
N ILE A 76 -19.78 3.99 33.39
CA ILE A 76 -20.38 4.77 34.47
C ILE A 76 -19.67 4.47 35.80
N ALA A 77 -19.39 3.20 36.08
CA ALA A 77 -18.62 2.79 37.26
C ALA A 77 -17.24 3.48 37.31
N GLY A 78 -16.49 3.44 36.21
CA GLY A 78 -15.15 4.02 36.16
C GLY A 78 -15.11 5.56 36.26
N ILE A 79 -16.12 6.28 35.74
CA ILE A 79 -16.18 7.75 35.85
C ILE A 79 -16.74 8.24 37.20
N THR A 80 -17.60 7.44 37.85
CA THR A 80 -18.20 7.81 39.15
C THR A 80 -17.41 7.28 40.35
N GLY A 81 -16.49 6.33 40.14
CA GLY A 81 -15.83 5.60 41.22
C GLY A 81 -16.78 4.67 41.98
N ALA A 82 -17.90 4.28 41.38
CA ALA A 82 -18.84 3.31 41.93
C ALA A 82 -18.50 1.88 41.50
N SER A 83 -18.89 0.89 42.30
CA SER A 83 -18.73 -0.50 41.88
C SER A 83 -19.72 -0.85 40.77
N VAL A 84 -19.33 -1.74 39.87
CA VAL A 84 -20.20 -2.20 38.77
C VAL A 84 -21.52 -2.79 39.31
N SER A 85 -21.50 -3.41 40.49
CA SER A 85 -22.70 -3.93 41.17
C SER A 85 -23.67 -2.82 41.61
N GLN A 86 -23.14 -1.73 42.18
CA GLN A 86 -23.96 -0.55 42.56
C GLN A 86 -24.63 0.06 41.33
N VAL A 87 -23.86 0.25 40.24
CA VAL A 87 -24.35 0.76 38.96
C VAL A 87 -25.44 -0.13 38.38
N ASN A 88 -25.18 -1.45 38.31
CA ASN A 88 -26.16 -2.45 37.86
C ASN A 88 -27.46 -2.40 38.68
N SER A 89 -27.35 -2.30 40.01
CA SER A 89 -28.52 -2.26 40.91
C SER A 89 -29.37 -1.00 40.67
N ARG A 90 -28.72 0.17 40.50
CA ARG A 90 -29.42 1.44 40.27
C ARG A 90 -30.11 1.51 38.92
N LEU A 91 -29.43 1.08 37.86
CA LEU A 91 -29.91 1.20 36.48
C LEU A 91 -30.90 0.10 36.07
N ARG A 92 -31.16 -0.89 36.94
CA ARG A 92 -32.24 -1.88 36.76
C ARG A 92 -33.64 -1.33 37.10
N ARG A 93 -33.73 -0.14 37.71
CA ARG A 93 -35.02 0.48 38.03
C ARG A 93 -35.73 0.93 36.75
N THR A 94 -37.06 0.84 36.75
CA THR A 94 -37.92 1.18 35.59
C THR A 94 -37.62 2.56 35.02
N THR A 95 -37.41 3.56 35.88
CA THR A 95 -37.03 4.92 35.49
C THR A 95 -35.86 4.93 34.49
N TRP A 96 -34.81 4.15 34.73
CA TRP A 96 -33.60 4.12 33.89
C TRP A 96 -33.75 3.26 32.63
N LEU A 97 -34.65 2.27 32.66
CA LEU A 97 -34.99 1.47 31.48
C LEU A 97 -35.68 2.31 30.40
N ASP A 98 -36.54 3.24 30.82
CA ASP A 98 -37.19 4.19 29.90
C ASP A 98 -36.23 5.32 29.53
N TYR A 99 -35.49 5.85 30.51
CA TYR A 99 -34.57 6.96 30.30
C TYR A 99 -33.48 6.65 29.26
N LYS A 100 -32.89 5.44 29.28
CA LYS A 100 -31.86 5.04 28.29
C LYS A 100 -32.36 5.04 26.85
N LEU A 101 -33.67 4.85 26.64
CA LEU A 101 -34.29 4.85 25.31
C LEU A 101 -34.61 6.27 24.85
N GLN A 102 -35.00 7.15 25.78
CA GLN A 102 -35.35 8.54 25.49
C GLN A 102 -34.11 9.44 25.34
N PHE A 103 -33.09 9.23 26.18
CA PHE A 103 -31.90 10.09 26.27
C PHE A 103 -30.59 9.29 26.15
N PRO A 104 -30.33 8.60 25.03
CA PRO A 104 -29.07 7.89 24.82
C PRO A 104 -27.91 8.86 24.58
N GLY A 105 -26.78 8.61 25.24
CA GLY A 105 -25.57 9.43 25.16
C GLY A 105 -24.30 8.64 24.86
N PRO A 106 -23.25 9.32 24.37
CA PRO A 106 -21.94 8.72 24.11
C PRO A 106 -21.20 8.41 25.42
N CYS A 107 -20.11 7.67 25.30
CA CYS A 107 -19.18 7.33 26.37
C CYS A 107 -17.77 7.90 26.04
N PRO A 108 -17.60 9.23 26.00
CA PRO A 108 -16.36 9.85 25.54
C PRO A 108 -15.18 9.55 26.48
N LEU A 109 -14.07 9.11 25.92
CA LEU A 109 -12.80 8.98 26.63
C LEU A 109 -12.12 10.36 26.75
N PRO A 110 -11.37 10.63 27.84
CA PRO A 110 -10.72 11.91 28.09
C PRO A 110 -9.44 12.12 27.24
N THR A 111 -9.40 11.54 26.04
CA THR A 111 -8.23 11.53 25.17
C THR A 111 -8.26 12.74 24.24
N PRO A 112 -7.21 13.57 24.19
CA PRO A 112 -7.14 14.67 23.24
C PRO A 112 -6.97 14.15 21.80
N ILE A 113 -7.79 14.63 20.86
CA ILE A 113 -7.70 14.26 19.45
C ILE A 113 -6.61 15.09 18.76
N ARG A 114 -5.53 14.44 18.33
CA ARG A 114 -4.40 15.06 17.63
C ARG A 114 -4.46 14.82 16.13
N GLY A 115 -4.99 13.68 15.71
CA GLY A 115 -5.10 13.31 14.31
C GLY A 115 -5.97 14.28 13.52
N ARG A 116 -5.58 14.56 12.28
CA ARG A 116 -6.29 15.52 11.43
C ARG A 116 -6.53 15.00 10.03
N ILE A 117 -7.64 15.43 9.44
CA ILE A 117 -7.96 15.28 8.02
C ILE A 117 -8.14 16.70 7.46
N ASP A 118 -7.25 17.11 6.55
CA ASP A 118 -7.20 18.46 5.99
C ASP A 118 -7.25 19.58 7.06
N GLY A 119 -6.51 19.39 8.15
CA GLY A 119 -6.42 20.35 9.24
C GLY A 119 -7.56 20.29 10.26
N GLN A 120 -8.64 19.55 10.01
CA GLN A 120 -9.73 19.33 10.98
C GLN A 120 -9.50 18.06 11.81
N PRO A 121 -9.87 18.02 13.10
CA PRO A 121 -9.84 16.78 13.88
C PRO A 121 -10.59 15.65 13.17
N TRP A 122 -10.03 14.45 13.16
CA TRP A 122 -10.61 13.31 12.44
C TRP A 122 -11.88 12.75 13.10
N THR A 123 -12.06 13.03 14.39
CA THR A 123 -13.27 12.78 15.16
C THR A 123 -13.40 13.85 16.25
N GLU A 124 -14.61 14.06 16.76
CA GLU A 124 -14.85 14.96 17.89
C GLU A 124 -14.38 14.35 19.22
N HIS A 125 -14.63 13.04 19.39
CA HIS A 125 -14.23 12.28 20.57
C HIS A 125 -14.03 10.79 20.20
N LEU A 126 -13.36 10.05 21.08
CA LEU A 126 -13.22 8.61 21.01
C LEU A 126 -14.14 7.95 22.04
N ASP A 127 -15.01 7.06 21.58
CA ASP A 127 -16.01 6.42 22.44
C ASP A 127 -15.47 5.11 23.06
N TYR A 128 -15.70 4.93 24.35
CA TYR A 128 -15.34 3.74 25.12
C TYR A 128 -15.87 2.44 24.50
N ALA A 129 -17.05 2.47 23.86
CA ALA A 129 -17.64 1.29 23.23
C ALA A 129 -17.01 0.95 21.88
N GLU A 130 -16.41 1.92 21.19
CA GLU A 130 -15.88 1.78 19.83
C GLU A 130 -14.37 1.51 19.80
N ILE A 131 -13.66 1.85 20.88
CA ILE A 131 -12.19 1.83 20.92
C ILE A 131 -11.57 0.45 20.66
N ALA A 132 -12.23 -0.63 21.09
CA ALA A 132 -11.80 -2.00 20.78
C ALA A 132 -11.87 -2.29 19.26
N GLY A 133 -12.89 -1.76 18.59
CA GLY A 133 -13.03 -1.82 17.14
C GLY A 133 -11.94 -1.02 16.44
N LEU A 134 -11.62 0.17 16.94
CA LEU A 134 -10.55 1.01 16.40
C LEU A 134 -9.17 0.38 16.56
N MET A 135 -8.87 -0.26 17.70
CA MET A 135 -7.63 -1.04 17.89
C MET A 135 -7.50 -2.19 16.87
N ARG A 136 -8.60 -2.89 16.59
CA ARG A 136 -8.64 -3.91 15.54
C ARG A 136 -8.38 -3.31 14.15
N HIS A 137 -8.96 -2.16 13.85
CA HIS A 137 -8.72 -1.45 12.58
C HIS A 137 -7.29 -0.93 12.47
N LEU A 138 -6.69 -0.45 13.57
CA LEU A 138 -5.29 -0.02 13.62
C LEU A 138 -4.32 -1.16 13.30
N GLY A 139 -4.49 -2.32 13.94
CA GLY A 139 -3.69 -3.51 13.62
C GLY A 139 -3.89 -3.96 12.17
N THR A 140 -5.11 -3.84 11.64
CA THR A 140 -5.41 -4.17 10.24
C THR A 140 -4.76 -3.20 9.26
N ALA A 141 -4.77 -1.90 9.57
CA ALA A 141 -4.10 -0.87 8.78
C ALA A 141 -2.59 -1.12 8.72
N CYS A 142 -1.97 -1.49 9.85
CA CYS A 142 -0.56 -1.89 9.88
C CYS A 142 -0.30 -3.12 8.99
N PHE A 143 -1.17 -4.13 9.02
CA PHE A 143 -1.07 -5.29 8.12
C PHE A 143 -1.15 -4.89 6.64
N ILE A 144 -2.09 -4.00 6.27
CA ILE A 144 -2.25 -3.50 4.90
C ILE A 144 -0.99 -2.74 4.46
N ALA A 145 -0.52 -1.80 5.28
CA ALA A 145 0.67 -1.01 5.00
C ALA A 145 1.90 -1.90 4.81
N LEU A 146 2.15 -2.85 5.71
CA LEU A 146 3.27 -3.78 5.61
C LEU A 146 3.15 -4.68 4.38
N SER A 147 1.99 -5.29 4.16
CA SER A 147 1.77 -6.17 3.01
C SER A 147 1.94 -5.44 1.68
N PHE A 148 1.47 -4.18 1.60
CA PHE A 148 1.55 -3.37 0.39
C PHE A 148 2.95 -2.82 0.15
N LEU A 149 3.64 -2.30 1.17
CA LEU A 149 4.88 -1.53 0.99
C LEU A 149 6.14 -2.38 1.01
N THR A 150 6.12 -3.53 1.68
CA THR A 150 7.26 -4.46 1.70
C THR A 150 7.17 -5.51 0.61
N GLY A 151 5.94 -5.82 0.19
CA GLY A 151 5.60 -6.95 -0.66
C GLY A 151 5.89 -8.31 -0.02
N MET A 152 6.07 -8.39 1.29
CA MET A 152 6.10 -9.66 2.03
C MET A 152 4.84 -10.50 1.75
N ARG A 153 4.98 -11.83 1.82
CA ARG A 153 3.81 -12.72 1.79
C ARG A 153 3.00 -12.56 3.07
N PRO A 154 1.69 -12.86 3.06
CA PRO A 154 0.86 -12.75 4.25
C PRO A 154 1.43 -13.51 5.46
N GLY A 155 1.94 -14.72 5.26
CA GLY A 155 2.58 -15.50 6.33
C GLY A 155 3.90 -14.89 6.84
N GLU A 156 4.64 -14.19 5.99
CA GLU A 156 5.88 -13.48 6.37
C GLU A 156 5.53 -12.26 7.24
N VAL A 157 4.52 -11.48 6.87
CA VAL A 157 4.01 -10.35 7.67
C VAL A 157 3.47 -10.82 9.02
N LEU A 158 2.66 -11.88 9.03
CA LEU A 158 2.09 -12.47 10.25
C LEU A 158 3.15 -13.10 11.17
N GLY A 159 4.30 -13.48 10.61
CA GLY A 159 5.44 -14.02 11.36
C GLY A 159 6.40 -12.97 11.91
N LEU A 160 6.16 -11.67 11.69
CA LEU A 160 7.01 -10.61 12.23
C LEU A 160 6.92 -10.56 13.76
N ARG A 161 8.05 -10.27 14.40
CA ARG A 161 8.18 -10.18 15.86
C ARG A 161 8.55 -8.76 16.29
N SER A 162 8.23 -8.42 17.53
CA SER A 162 8.70 -7.17 18.15
C SER A 162 10.23 -7.13 18.14
N GLY A 163 10.80 -5.97 17.78
CA GLY A 163 12.23 -5.80 17.54
C GLY A 163 12.69 -6.21 16.14
N CYS A 164 11.78 -6.56 15.21
CA CYS A 164 12.16 -6.97 13.86
C CYS A 164 12.71 -5.83 12.99
N CYS A 165 12.49 -4.57 13.36
CA CYS A 165 12.98 -3.42 12.64
C CYS A 165 13.74 -2.51 13.61
N PRO A 166 15.02 -2.76 13.91
CA PRO A 166 15.81 -1.87 14.76
C PRO A 166 15.94 -0.48 14.13
N ASP A 167 16.18 0.54 14.95
CA ASP A 167 16.48 1.87 14.45
C ASP A 167 17.78 1.81 13.63
N PRO A 168 17.80 2.35 12.41
CA PRO A 168 18.99 2.31 11.58
C PRO A 168 20.05 3.28 12.13
N ASP A 169 21.29 2.81 12.30
CA ASP A 169 22.42 3.68 12.62
C ASP A 169 22.67 4.69 11.48
N GLU A 170 22.60 4.21 10.23
CA GLU A 170 22.62 5.02 9.00
C GLU A 170 21.76 4.36 7.90
N GLY A 171 21.17 5.15 7.01
CA GLY A 171 20.46 4.65 5.82
C GLY A 171 18.98 4.30 6.03
N ARG A 172 18.49 3.28 5.32
CA ARG A 172 17.07 2.91 5.31
C ARG A 172 16.77 1.88 6.41
N PRO A 173 15.60 1.93 7.06
CA PRO A 173 15.21 0.91 8.03
C PRO A 173 15.19 -0.49 7.39
N LEU A 174 15.65 -1.49 8.13
CA LEU A 174 15.72 -2.88 7.69
C LEU A 174 14.78 -3.73 8.55
N ILE A 175 13.97 -4.57 7.91
CA ILE A 175 13.08 -5.50 8.60
C ILE A 175 13.69 -6.90 8.53
N HIS A 176 13.95 -7.48 9.67
CA HIS A 176 14.45 -8.84 9.88
C HIS A 176 13.28 -9.78 10.16
N GLY A 177 13.15 -10.86 9.41
CA GLY A 177 12.02 -11.76 9.58
C GLY A 177 12.24 -13.11 8.92
N HIS A 178 11.29 -14.01 9.17
CA HIS A 178 11.38 -15.38 8.68
C HIS A 178 10.71 -15.53 7.31
N VAL A 179 11.31 -16.35 6.45
CA VAL A 179 10.68 -16.86 5.23
C VAL A 179 10.24 -18.30 5.47
N PHE A 180 9.06 -18.65 4.98
CA PHE A 180 8.49 -19.99 5.21
C PHE A 180 8.61 -20.85 3.96
N LYS A 181 8.11 -20.39 2.81
CA LYS A 181 7.99 -21.19 1.57
C LYS A 181 9.32 -21.81 1.07
N SER A 182 10.44 -21.14 1.30
CA SER A 182 11.77 -21.59 0.87
C SER A 182 12.63 -22.12 2.02
N ALA A 183 12.09 -22.20 3.25
CA ALA A 183 12.83 -22.67 4.41
C ALA A 183 13.09 -24.16 4.26
N ARG A 184 14.38 -24.51 4.18
CA ARG A 184 14.87 -25.87 4.16
C ARG A 184 15.99 -26.04 5.19
N ASP A 185 16.04 -27.19 5.86
CA ASP A 185 17.16 -27.55 6.73
C ASP A 185 18.39 -27.96 5.89
N GLU A 186 19.49 -28.31 6.56
CA GLU A 186 20.74 -28.75 5.92
C GLU A 186 20.55 -30.00 5.04
N ASP A 187 19.51 -30.79 5.32
CA ASP A 187 19.14 -32.01 4.58
C ASP A 187 18.12 -31.75 3.45
N GLY A 188 17.65 -30.52 3.29
CA GLY A 188 16.71 -30.11 2.23
C GLY A 188 15.22 -30.31 2.55
N ASN A 189 14.87 -30.69 3.77
CA ASN A 189 13.48 -30.83 4.23
C ASN A 189 12.86 -29.48 4.57
N HIS A 190 11.54 -29.35 4.40
CA HIS A 190 10.83 -28.09 4.68
C HIS A 190 10.75 -27.78 6.18
N VAL A 191 11.20 -26.59 6.58
CA VAL A 191 11.14 -26.13 7.98
C VAL A 191 9.86 -25.33 8.20
N SER A 192 8.90 -25.92 8.93
CA SER A 192 7.59 -25.32 9.20
C SER A 192 7.65 -24.07 10.09
N GLN A 193 8.67 -23.94 10.92
CA GLN A 193 8.94 -22.74 11.73
C GLN A 193 9.47 -21.55 10.90
N GLY A 194 9.78 -21.78 9.62
CA GLY A 194 10.48 -20.81 8.76
C GLY A 194 11.97 -20.70 9.09
N GLN A 195 12.72 -19.98 8.25
CA GLN A 195 14.12 -19.63 8.53
C GLN A 195 14.29 -18.11 8.48
N MET A 196 15.23 -17.57 9.27
CA MET A 196 15.62 -16.18 9.16
C MET A 196 16.10 -15.87 7.74
N ARG A 197 15.60 -14.78 7.17
CA ARG A 197 16.00 -14.34 5.83
C ARG A 197 17.41 -13.76 5.88
N GLU A 198 18.31 -14.26 5.03
CA GLU A 198 19.72 -13.82 4.95
C GLU A 198 19.84 -12.32 4.64
N VAL A 199 19.03 -11.81 3.70
CA VAL A 199 18.98 -10.39 3.35
C VAL A 199 17.69 -9.80 3.94
N PRO A 200 17.74 -8.81 4.85
CA PRO A 200 16.53 -8.21 5.42
C PRO A 200 15.71 -7.48 4.35
N TRP A 201 14.44 -7.18 4.65
CA TRP A 201 13.64 -6.33 3.77
C TRP A 201 14.06 -4.88 3.94
N VAL A 202 14.31 -4.19 2.85
CA VAL A 202 14.50 -2.74 2.91
C VAL A 202 13.12 -2.11 3.07
N ALA A 203 12.93 -1.35 4.13
CA ALA A 203 11.69 -0.65 4.42
C ALA A 203 11.78 0.84 4.04
N ILE A 204 10.61 1.42 3.86
CA ILE A 204 10.42 2.87 3.77
C ILE A 204 9.79 3.36 5.09
N PRO A 205 9.90 4.66 5.43
CA PRO A 205 9.46 5.16 6.72
C PRO A 205 8.03 4.74 7.13
N PRO A 206 7.00 4.78 6.26
CA PRO A 206 5.65 4.36 6.66
C PRO A 206 5.54 2.88 7.06
N ALA A 207 6.36 2.00 6.47
CA ALA A 207 6.40 0.59 6.86
C ALA A 207 7.08 0.41 8.23
N ALA A 208 8.11 1.21 8.53
CA ALA A 208 8.74 1.22 9.85
C ALA A 208 7.78 1.78 10.91
N THR A 209 7.03 2.87 10.60
CA THR A 209 5.99 3.41 11.49
C THR A 209 4.94 2.36 11.83
N ALA A 210 4.46 1.59 10.85
CA ALA A 210 3.50 0.51 11.08
C ALA A 210 4.06 -0.57 12.04
N ILE A 211 5.36 -0.88 11.97
CA ILE A 211 6.00 -1.80 12.93
C ILE A 211 6.05 -1.18 14.33
N ARG A 212 6.46 0.08 14.46
CA ARG A 212 6.48 0.79 15.76
C ARG A 212 5.10 0.83 16.43
N VAL A 213 4.04 1.03 15.65
CA VAL A 213 2.66 0.97 16.16
C VAL A 213 2.33 -0.45 16.66
N LEU A 214 2.66 -1.49 15.89
CA LEU A 214 2.42 -2.89 16.31
C LEU A 214 3.26 -3.30 17.53
N GLU A 215 4.48 -2.79 17.67
CA GLU A 215 5.34 -3.04 18.83
C GLU A 215 4.75 -2.48 20.13
N ARG A 216 3.89 -1.45 20.05
CA ARG A 216 3.13 -0.94 21.21
C ARG A 216 1.89 -1.78 21.54
N MET A 217 1.46 -2.65 20.63
CA MET A 217 0.32 -3.56 20.83
C MET A 217 0.77 -4.94 21.30
N ALA A 218 1.91 -5.42 20.79
CA ALA A 218 2.45 -6.75 21.05
C ALA A 218 3.41 -6.76 22.24
N PRO A 219 3.56 -7.90 22.94
CA PRO A 219 4.57 -8.03 23.98
C PRO A 219 5.99 -8.03 23.38
N ASP A 220 6.98 -7.62 24.18
CA ASP A 220 8.40 -7.60 23.80
C ASP A 220 8.88 -8.98 23.33
N GLY A 221 9.53 -9.01 22.16
CA GLY A 221 9.97 -10.25 21.49
C GLY A 221 8.84 -11.17 20.97
N GLY A 222 7.57 -10.84 21.24
CA GLY A 222 6.39 -11.56 20.80
C GLY A 222 6.07 -11.33 19.32
N LEU A 223 5.06 -12.03 18.80
CA LEU A 223 4.55 -11.81 17.45
C LEU A 223 3.82 -10.46 17.36
N LEU A 224 4.13 -9.66 16.34
CA LEU A 224 3.44 -8.37 16.12
C LEU A 224 1.94 -8.55 15.85
N PHE A 225 1.57 -9.69 15.27
CA PHE A 225 0.19 -10.08 15.00
C PHE A 225 -0.26 -11.23 15.92
N ASP A 226 0.27 -11.32 17.13
CA ASP A 226 -0.15 -12.29 18.14
C ASP A 226 -1.68 -12.26 18.33
N ALA A 227 -2.31 -13.42 18.29
CA ALA A 227 -3.76 -13.52 18.30
C ALA A 227 -4.37 -13.07 19.64
N ALA A 228 -3.68 -13.26 20.76
CA ALA A 228 -4.13 -12.81 22.07
C ALA A 228 -3.96 -11.28 22.23
N ALA A 229 -2.83 -10.73 21.79
CA ALA A 229 -2.59 -9.27 21.78
C ALA A 229 -3.56 -8.50 20.87
N HIS A 230 -4.15 -9.18 19.88
CA HIS A 230 -5.14 -8.62 18.94
C HIS A 230 -6.59 -9.03 19.23
N ASP A 231 -6.87 -9.65 20.38
CA ASP A 231 -8.23 -10.02 20.84
C ASP A 231 -8.81 -8.93 21.75
N PHE A 232 -9.22 -7.81 21.17
CA PHE A 232 -9.85 -6.72 21.92
C PHE A 232 -11.36 -7.01 22.13
N PRO A 233 -11.91 -6.88 23.36
CA PRO A 233 -11.28 -6.53 24.64
C PRO A 233 -10.81 -7.72 25.49
N LEU A 234 -11.11 -8.95 25.07
CA LEU A 234 -11.09 -10.14 25.95
C LEU A 234 -9.69 -10.73 26.21
N HIS A 235 -8.69 -10.45 25.36
CA HIS A 235 -7.30 -10.94 25.43
C HIS A 235 -7.22 -12.43 25.76
N ARG A 236 -8.08 -13.24 25.13
CA ARG A 236 -8.10 -14.69 25.40
C ARG A 236 -6.78 -15.30 24.95
N PRO A 237 -6.28 -16.34 25.65
CA PRO A 237 -4.98 -16.94 25.37
C PRO A 237 -5.05 -17.82 24.11
N TYR A 238 -5.11 -17.17 22.95
CA TYR A 238 -5.01 -17.83 21.66
C TYR A 238 -3.54 -18.02 21.30
N PRO A 239 -3.09 -19.25 20.99
CA PRO A 239 -1.71 -19.47 20.60
C PRO A 239 -1.44 -18.96 19.18
N GLY A 240 -0.30 -18.27 19.00
CA GLY A 240 0.25 -17.93 17.70
C GLY A 240 -0.31 -16.67 17.07
N SER A 241 0.00 -16.47 15.78
CA SER A 241 -0.43 -15.28 15.04
C SER A 241 -1.89 -15.38 14.57
N LEU A 242 -2.51 -14.22 14.30
CA LEU A 242 -3.75 -14.13 13.55
C LEU A 242 -3.70 -14.98 12.27
N SER A 243 -4.81 -15.65 11.96
CA SER A 243 -4.92 -16.46 10.74
C SER A 243 -5.11 -15.59 9.49
N ARG A 244 -4.74 -16.11 8.32
CA ARG A 244 -5.00 -15.46 7.03
C ARG A 244 -6.48 -15.14 6.83
N ALA A 245 -7.38 -16.05 7.22
CA ALA A 245 -8.82 -15.85 7.08
C ALA A 245 -9.32 -14.71 7.96
N THR A 246 -8.83 -14.63 9.21
CA THR A 246 -9.15 -13.54 10.13
C THR A 246 -8.73 -12.19 9.57
N VAL A 247 -7.52 -12.09 9.02
CA VAL A 247 -7.02 -10.83 8.48
C VAL A 247 -7.77 -10.42 7.20
N THR A 248 -8.08 -11.35 6.31
CA THR A 248 -8.91 -11.04 5.11
C THR A 248 -10.24 -10.44 5.53
N LYS A 249 -10.94 -11.03 6.49
CA LYS A 249 -12.20 -10.48 7.02
C LYS A 249 -12.00 -9.10 7.65
N ARG A 250 -10.95 -8.92 8.45
CA ARG A 250 -10.65 -7.62 9.06
C ARG A 250 -10.36 -6.53 8.00
N VAL A 251 -9.75 -6.87 6.87
CA VAL A 251 -9.54 -5.93 5.75
C VAL A 251 -10.88 -5.48 5.16
N GLU A 252 -11.86 -6.37 5.03
CA GLU A 252 -13.22 -6.00 4.57
C GLU A 252 -13.93 -5.10 5.58
N ASP A 253 -13.83 -5.42 6.87
CA ASP A 253 -14.38 -4.58 7.95
C ASP A 253 -13.71 -3.19 7.93
N PHE A 254 -12.39 -3.13 7.71
CA PHE A 254 -11.63 -1.88 7.58
C PHE A 254 -12.06 -1.06 6.38
N ILE A 255 -12.28 -1.70 5.22
CA ILE A 255 -12.80 -1.03 4.01
C ILE A 255 -14.16 -0.37 4.30
N THR A 256 -15.03 -1.09 5.00
CA THR A 256 -16.37 -0.61 5.38
C THR A 256 -16.28 0.58 6.32
N TRP A 257 -15.48 0.45 7.39
CA TRP A 257 -15.25 1.52 8.36
C TRP A 257 -14.64 2.77 7.71
N ALA A 258 -13.56 2.62 6.94
CA ALA A 258 -12.87 3.73 6.30
C ALA A 258 -13.77 4.47 5.29
N SER A 259 -14.61 3.74 4.56
CA SER A 259 -15.56 4.33 3.61
C SER A 259 -16.69 5.09 4.31
N ALA A 260 -17.16 4.60 5.46
CA ALA A 260 -18.12 5.31 6.29
C ALA A 260 -17.52 6.61 6.84
N LEU A 261 -16.29 6.55 7.37
CA LEU A 261 -15.57 7.73 7.85
C LEU A 261 -15.30 8.75 6.73
N ALA A 262 -14.93 8.28 5.54
CA ALA A 262 -14.77 9.12 4.36
C ALA A 262 -16.05 9.89 4.04
N THR A 263 -17.21 9.21 4.09
CA THR A 263 -18.51 9.82 3.83
C THR A 263 -18.87 10.84 4.90
N ALA A 264 -18.71 10.49 6.19
CA ALA A 264 -18.98 11.38 7.32
C ALA A 264 -18.09 12.64 7.31
N SER A 265 -16.88 12.53 6.77
CA SER A 265 -15.91 13.64 6.67
C SER A 265 -16.07 14.49 5.40
N ASN A 266 -17.17 14.35 4.64
CA ASN A 266 -17.38 15.00 3.33
C ASN A 266 -16.31 14.67 2.27
N ARG A 267 -15.79 13.44 2.31
CA ARG A 267 -14.77 12.90 1.37
C ARG A 267 -15.27 11.64 0.67
N ALA A 268 -16.53 11.63 0.21
CA ALA A 268 -17.09 10.47 -0.48
C ALA A 268 -16.23 9.98 -1.67
N ARG A 269 -15.47 10.88 -2.33
CA ARG A 269 -14.49 10.52 -3.37
C ARG A 269 -13.31 9.66 -2.90
N GLU A 270 -13.01 9.66 -1.60
CA GLU A 270 -11.99 8.83 -0.96
C GLU A 270 -12.58 7.52 -0.38
N ALA A 271 -13.88 7.28 -0.56
CA ALA A 271 -14.48 5.98 -0.24
C ALA A 271 -13.83 4.88 -1.08
N ILE A 272 -13.67 3.70 -0.49
CA ILE A 272 -13.04 2.58 -1.16
C ILE A 272 -14.15 1.84 -1.91
N PRO A 273 -14.18 1.88 -3.26
CA PRO A 273 -15.25 1.27 -4.02
C PRO A 273 -15.22 -0.26 -3.85
N ALA A 274 -16.40 -0.87 -3.97
CA ALA A 274 -16.49 -2.31 -4.07
C ALA A 274 -15.62 -2.81 -5.24
N ASP A 275 -14.88 -3.88 -5.02
CA ASP A 275 -14.00 -4.42 -6.04
C ASP A 275 -14.77 -5.36 -6.97
N PRO A 276 -14.77 -5.14 -8.30
CA PRO A 276 -15.47 -5.99 -9.26
C PRO A 276 -15.03 -7.46 -9.25
N HIS A 277 -13.83 -7.75 -8.72
CA HIS A 277 -13.26 -9.09 -8.63
C HIS A 277 -13.44 -9.73 -7.25
N GLY A 278 -14.31 -9.15 -6.41
CA GLY A 278 -14.61 -9.63 -5.06
C GLY A 278 -13.56 -9.21 -4.02
N ALA A 279 -13.55 -9.91 -2.88
CA ALA A 279 -12.72 -9.58 -1.73
C ALA A 279 -11.26 -9.27 -2.09
N VAL A 280 -10.70 -8.23 -1.45
CA VAL A 280 -9.30 -7.85 -1.65
C VAL A 280 -8.40 -8.88 -0.96
N GLY A 281 -8.07 -9.94 -1.69
CA GLY A 281 -7.17 -10.98 -1.22
C GLY A 281 -5.77 -10.44 -0.92
N THR A 282 -5.15 -10.94 0.14
CA THR A 282 -3.85 -10.47 0.63
C THR A 282 -2.69 -10.64 -0.37
N GLU A 283 -2.84 -11.53 -1.36
CA GLU A 283 -1.88 -11.71 -2.47
C GLU A 283 -1.92 -10.56 -3.50
N ARG A 284 -3.01 -9.78 -3.54
CA ARG A 284 -3.15 -8.66 -4.47
C ARG A 284 -2.24 -7.49 -4.09
N PHE A 285 -2.00 -7.26 -2.80
CA PHE A 285 -1.05 -6.24 -2.31
C PHE A 285 0.34 -6.44 -2.94
N ARG A 286 0.89 -7.65 -2.81
CA ARG A 286 2.20 -8.02 -3.35
C ARG A 286 2.25 -7.94 -4.88
N ARG A 287 1.17 -8.30 -5.57
CA ARG A 287 1.08 -8.20 -7.04
C ARG A 287 1.04 -6.75 -7.51
N THR A 288 0.24 -5.90 -6.86
CA THR A 288 0.16 -4.48 -7.17
C THR A 288 1.48 -3.77 -6.91
N LEU A 289 2.16 -4.05 -5.78
CA LEU A 289 3.49 -3.48 -5.54
C LEU A 289 4.50 -3.93 -6.61
N ALA A 290 4.51 -5.22 -6.95
CA ALA A 290 5.42 -5.75 -7.96
C ALA A 290 5.20 -5.08 -9.33
N TRP A 291 3.94 -4.85 -9.70
CA TRP A 291 3.55 -4.12 -10.91
C TRP A 291 4.15 -2.70 -10.95
N HIS A 292 4.10 -1.97 -9.83
CA HIS A 292 4.67 -0.63 -9.71
C HIS A 292 6.19 -0.63 -9.71
N ILE A 293 6.83 -1.54 -8.96
CA ILE A 293 8.30 -1.63 -8.87
C ILE A 293 8.90 -2.03 -10.22
N ALA A 294 8.34 -3.04 -10.90
CA ALA A 294 8.87 -3.54 -12.16
C ALA A 294 8.92 -2.49 -13.28
N ARG A 295 8.03 -1.47 -13.22
CA ARG A 295 7.96 -0.35 -14.16
C ARG A 295 8.95 0.78 -13.88
N ARG A 296 9.83 0.62 -12.88
CA ARG A 296 10.90 1.58 -12.56
C ARG A 296 12.25 1.08 -13.09
N PRO A 297 13.21 1.96 -13.42
CA PRO A 297 14.57 1.55 -13.75
C PRO A 297 15.19 0.68 -12.67
N GLY A 298 15.79 -0.45 -13.06
CA GLY A 298 16.34 -1.41 -12.09
C GLY A 298 15.28 -2.14 -11.24
N GLY A 299 13.99 -1.91 -11.53
CA GLY A 299 12.85 -2.44 -10.78
C GLY A 299 12.82 -3.95 -10.68
N LEU A 300 13.21 -4.67 -11.74
CA LEU A 300 13.29 -6.13 -11.71
C LEU A 300 14.37 -6.64 -10.73
N VAL A 301 15.52 -5.97 -10.66
CA VAL A 301 16.57 -6.30 -9.70
C VAL A 301 16.12 -5.95 -8.30
N ALA A 302 15.55 -4.76 -8.10
CA ALA A 302 14.98 -4.35 -6.82
C ALA A 302 13.90 -5.33 -6.34
N LEU A 303 13.03 -5.81 -7.23
CA LEU A 303 12.02 -6.81 -6.95
C LEU A 303 12.66 -8.15 -6.55
N ALA A 304 13.67 -8.62 -7.29
CA ALA A 304 14.38 -9.85 -6.98
C ALA A 304 15.05 -9.80 -5.60
N ILE A 305 15.64 -8.65 -5.24
CA ILE A 305 16.21 -8.41 -3.92
C ILE A 305 15.10 -8.40 -2.87
N GLN A 306 14.12 -7.50 -3.00
CA GLN A 306 13.06 -7.27 -2.01
C GLN A 306 12.22 -8.52 -1.74
N TYR A 307 11.97 -9.34 -2.77
CA TYR A 307 11.15 -10.54 -2.64
C TYR A 307 11.94 -11.79 -2.23
N GLY A 308 13.24 -11.64 -1.93
CA GLY A 308 14.08 -12.73 -1.46
C GLY A 308 14.43 -13.75 -2.53
N HIS A 309 14.44 -13.32 -3.80
CA HIS A 309 14.76 -14.14 -4.97
C HIS A 309 16.17 -13.86 -5.52
N MET A 310 17.03 -13.23 -4.71
CA MET A 310 18.39 -12.86 -5.12
C MET A 310 19.26 -14.10 -5.41
N ARG A 311 19.10 -15.23 -4.67
CA ARG A 311 19.77 -16.49 -5.02
C ARG A 311 19.42 -16.94 -6.45
N THR A 312 18.17 -16.81 -6.90
CA THR A 312 17.75 -17.11 -8.28
C THR A 312 18.17 -16.05 -9.31
N ALA A 313 18.51 -14.83 -8.87
CA ALA A 313 18.98 -13.76 -9.75
C ALA A 313 20.52 -13.69 -9.86
N VAL A 314 21.25 -14.22 -8.87
CA VAL A 314 22.72 -14.08 -8.74
C VAL A 314 23.45 -15.43 -8.79
N SER A 315 22.87 -16.55 -8.31
CA SER A 315 23.50 -17.88 -8.42
C SER A 315 23.32 -18.54 -9.79
N SER A 316 22.68 -17.84 -10.72
CA SER A 316 22.28 -18.35 -12.02
C SER A 316 22.46 -17.22 -13.02
N GLY A 317 23.68 -17.04 -13.49
CA GLY A 317 23.98 -16.09 -14.57
C GLY A 317 23.01 -16.31 -15.73
N TYR A 318 21.98 -15.46 -15.82
CA TYR A 318 20.90 -15.45 -16.83
C TYR A 318 20.20 -16.80 -17.15
N ALA A 319 20.57 -17.90 -16.50
CA ALA A 319 20.28 -19.25 -16.95
C ALA A 319 20.25 -20.24 -15.77
N SER A 320 19.19 -20.23 -14.97
CA SER A 320 18.70 -21.48 -14.38
C SER A 320 17.18 -21.51 -14.39
N ARG A 321 16.66 -22.41 -15.21
CA ARG A 321 15.23 -22.60 -15.49
C ARG A 321 14.61 -23.48 -14.41
N SER A 322 14.16 -22.92 -13.29
CA SER A 322 13.24 -23.63 -12.40
C SER A 322 11.80 -23.38 -12.87
N ARG A 323 11.07 -24.46 -13.14
CA ARG A 323 9.66 -24.44 -13.53
C ARG A 323 8.82 -23.94 -12.35
N ASP A 324 7.91 -23.00 -12.66
CA ASP A 324 6.82 -22.51 -11.82
C ASP A 324 7.18 -21.52 -10.69
N GLY A 325 6.91 -20.23 -10.93
CA GLY A 325 6.63 -19.28 -9.84
C GLY A 325 6.79 -17.80 -10.15
N ILE A 326 7.93 -17.37 -10.68
CA ILE A 326 8.24 -15.93 -10.87
C ILE A 326 8.50 -15.56 -12.32
N HIS A 327 9.19 -16.40 -13.10
CA HIS A 327 9.37 -16.15 -14.54
C HIS A 327 8.04 -16.19 -15.27
N ASP A 328 7.13 -17.11 -14.92
CA ASP A 328 5.80 -17.13 -15.52
C ASP A 328 4.99 -15.85 -15.20
N LEU A 329 5.14 -15.30 -13.98
CA LEU A 329 4.48 -14.03 -13.62
C LEU A 329 5.15 -12.82 -14.28
N LEU A 330 6.48 -12.81 -14.34
CA LEU A 330 7.26 -11.76 -15.00
C LEU A 330 7.05 -11.79 -16.51
N ASP A 331 6.97 -12.97 -17.11
CA ASP A 331 6.67 -13.17 -18.53
C ASP A 331 5.27 -12.66 -18.82
N VAL A 332 4.26 -13.06 -18.03
CA VAL A 332 2.87 -12.54 -18.16
C VAL A 332 2.83 -11.03 -18.04
N GLU A 333 3.53 -10.47 -17.06
CA GLU A 333 3.50 -9.03 -16.83
C GLU A 333 4.30 -8.25 -17.89
N THR A 334 5.44 -8.77 -18.34
CA THR A 334 6.23 -8.19 -19.42
C THR A 334 5.47 -8.27 -20.73
N ALA A 335 4.83 -9.39 -21.03
CA ALA A 335 4.00 -9.57 -22.21
C ALA A 335 2.77 -8.63 -22.19
N ARG A 336 2.17 -8.41 -21.01
CA ARG A 336 1.10 -7.41 -20.84
C ARG A 336 1.61 -6.00 -21.05
N ALA A 337 2.74 -5.62 -20.43
CA ALA A 337 3.32 -4.30 -20.65
C ALA A 337 3.66 -4.05 -22.12
N THR A 338 4.17 -5.06 -22.83
CA THR A 338 4.38 -5.01 -24.28
C THR A 338 3.05 -4.88 -25.04
N ALA A 339 2.03 -5.66 -24.70
CA ALA A 339 0.71 -5.58 -25.33
C ALA A 339 0.03 -4.23 -25.09
N ASP A 340 0.09 -3.69 -23.88
CA ASP A 340 -0.43 -2.38 -23.50
C ASP A 340 0.28 -1.28 -24.30
N ALA A 341 1.62 -1.32 -24.37
CA ALA A 341 2.39 -0.36 -25.16
C ALA A 341 2.04 -0.39 -26.65
N LEU A 342 1.79 -1.59 -27.20
CA LEU A 342 1.35 -1.77 -28.59
C LEU A 342 -0.10 -1.31 -28.81
N ALA A 343 -0.99 -1.55 -27.85
CA ALA A 343 -2.39 -1.10 -27.89
C ALA A 343 -2.49 0.42 -27.82
N THR A 344 -1.79 1.06 -26.87
CA THR A 344 -1.69 2.52 -26.80
C THR A 344 -1.13 3.08 -28.10
N LEU A 345 -0.02 2.52 -28.62
CA LEU A 345 0.53 2.97 -29.90
C LEU A 345 -0.46 2.79 -31.06
N HIS A 346 -1.23 1.70 -31.08
CA HIS A 346 -2.24 1.46 -32.12
C HIS A 346 -3.37 2.50 -32.08
N GLU A 347 -3.89 2.79 -30.89
CA GLU A 347 -4.90 3.83 -30.66
C GLU A 347 -4.37 5.22 -31.05
N ASP A 348 -3.14 5.54 -30.63
CA ASP A 348 -2.46 6.79 -30.98
C ASP A 348 -2.33 6.95 -32.50
N LEU A 349 -1.87 5.89 -33.19
CA LEU A 349 -1.74 5.86 -34.66
C LEU A 349 -3.10 6.00 -35.36
N ALA A 350 -4.16 5.38 -34.82
CA ALA A 350 -5.51 5.52 -35.35
C ALA A 350 -6.06 6.95 -35.17
N ALA A 351 -5.66 7.62 -34.09
CA ALA A 351 -5.95 9.03 -33.84
C ALA A 351 -5.08 10.02 -34.64
N GLY A 352 -4.18 9.51 -35.50
CA GLY A 352 -3.33 10.33 -36.37
C GLY A 352 -1.97 10.72 -35.80
N THR A 353 -1.56 10.14 -34.67
CA THR A 353 -0.23 10.37 -34.07
C THR A 353 0.88 9.93 -35.04
N GLY A 354 1.87 10.79 -35.25
CA GLY A 354 3.05 10.50 -36.06
C GLY A 354 4.14 9.75 -35.28
N VAL A 355 4.89 8.90 -35.99
CA VAL A 355 6.03 8.17 -35.43
C VAL A 355 7.29 8.47 -36.24
N SER A 356 8.41 8.79 -35.58
CA SER A 356 9.71 9.06 -36.21
C SER A 356 10.81 8.17 -35.67
N GLY A 357 11.96 8.19 -36.34
CA GLY A 357 13.17 7.46 -35.94
C GLY A 357 13.43 6.18 -36.75
N PRO A 358 14.64 5.59 -36.63
CA PRO A 358 15.06 4.46 -37.47
C PRO A 358 14.19 3.19 -37.31
N ALA A 359 13.42 3.11 -36.22
CA ALA A 359 12.51 2.01 -35.96
C ALA A 359 11.03 2.34 -36.21
N ALA A 360 10.68 3.54 -36.70
CA ALA A 360 9.30 4.00 -36.84
C ALA A 360 8.40 3.01 -37.61
N ARG A 361 8.83 2.57 -38.79
CA ARG A 361 8.08 1.58 -39.59
C ARG A 361 7.89 0.25 -38.86
N ARG A 362 8.87 -0.19 -38.06
CA ARG A 362 8.77 -1.41 -37.26
C ARG A 362 7.78 -1.22 -36.09
N ALA A 363 7.77 -0.04 -35.47
CA ALA A 363 6.81 0.30 -34.42
C ALA A 363 5.37 0.27 -34.96
N ILE A 364 5.13 0.89 -36.12
CA ILE A 364 3.81 0.87 -36.80
C ILE A 364 3.39 -0.56 -37.13
N HIS A 365 4.28 -1.35 -37.72
CA HIS A 365 4.01 -2.75 -38.03
C HIS A 365 3.69 -3.57 -36.77
N ALA A 366 4.43 -3.37 -35.67
CA ALA A 366 4.17 -4.05 -34.40
C ALA A 366 2.79 -3.66 -33.82
N ALA A 367 2.45 -2.36 -33.86
CA ALA A 367 1.17 -1.83 -33.37
C ALA A 367 -0.03 -2.34 -34.19
N ALA A 368 0.15 -2.63 -35.48
CA ALA A 368 -0.92 -3.23 -36.30
C ALA A 368 -1.38 -4.61 -35.77
N HIS A 369 -0.53 -5.30 -34.99
CA HIS A 369 -0.86 -6.58 -34.37
C HIS A 369 -1.56 -6.43 -33.00
N ALA A 370 -1.68 -5.21 -32.48
CA ALA A 370 -2.25 -4.93 -31.16
C ALA A 370 -3.67 -5.50 -30.92
N PRO A 371 -4.62 -5.46 -31.89
CA PRO A 371 -5.97 -6.02 -31.70
C PRO A 371 -5.99 -7.52 -31.36
N ALA A 372 -4.95 -8.28 -31.69
CA ALA A 372 -4.84 -9.70 -31.34
C ALA A 372 -4.58 -9.96 -29.85
N PHE A 373 -4.23 -8.93 -29.06
CA PHE A 373 -3.81 -9.06 -27.66
C PHE A 373 -4.85 -8.58 -26.63
N ALA A 374 -5.94 -7.95 -27.07
CA ALA A 374 -6.99 -7.46 -26.17
C ALA A 374 -7.59 -8.60 -25.33
N GLY A 375 -7.23 -8.65 -24.05
CA GLY A 375 -7.72 -9.64 -23.08
C GLY A 375 -7.17 -11.08 -23.21
N SER A 376 -6.22 -11.34 -24.10
CA SER A 376 -5.83 -12.72 -24.46
C SER A 376 -4.71 -13.33 -23.60
N ILE A 377 -3.93 -12.53 -22.87
CA ILE A 377 -2.81 -13.01 -22.03
C ILE A 377 -3.32 -13.49 -20.67
N ARG A 378 -3.75 -14.76 -20.63
CA ARG A 378 -4.28 -15.43 -19.43
C ARG A 378 -3.29 -16.42 -18.82
N THR A 379 -2.31 -16.87 -19.58
CA THR A 379 -1.36 -17.91 -19.19
C THR A 379 0.08 -17.51 -19.49
N ALA A 380 1.04 -18.09 -18.76
CA ALA A 380 2.46 -17.85 -19.00
C ALA A 380 2.98 -18.43 -20.32
N ARG A 381 2.27 -19.41 -20.90
CA ARG A 381 2.55 -19.91 -22.24
C ARG A 381 2.29 -18.83 -23.30
N GLN A 382 1.09 -18.23 -23.27
CA GLN A 382 0.73 -17.12 -24.17
C GLN A 382 1.67 -15.93 -24.00
N ALA A 383 2.07 -15.63 -22.77
CA ALA A 383 3.03 -14.59 -22.49
C ALA A 383 4.40 -14.85 -23.13
N ARG A 384 4.90 -16.09 -23.01
CA ARG A 384 6.16 -16.51 -23.67
C ARG A 384 6.07 -16.46 -25.19
N ASP A 385 4.94 -16.80 -25.77
CA ASP A 385 4.75 -16.74 -27.23
C ASP A 385 4.84 -15.28 -27.74
N ILE A 386 4.29 -14.31 -26.99
CA ILE A 386 4.42 -12.88 -27.30
C ILE A 386 5.87 -12.42 -27.14
N LEU A 387 6.51 -12.75 -26.01
CA LEU A 387 7.89 -12.31 -25.73
C LEU A 387 8.94 -12.94 -26.65
N ARG A 388 8.66 -14.11 -27.22
CA ARG A 388 9.52 -14.76 -28.22
C ARG A 388 9.32 -14.18 -29.61
N ASN A 389 8.27 -13.41 -29.86
CA ASN A 389 8.04 -12.82 -31.16
C ASN A 389 8.87 -11.54 -31.31
N PRO A 390 9.95 -11.55 -32.13
CA PRO A 390 10.83 -10.39 -32.29
C PRO A 390 10.11 -9.20 -32.93
N THR A 391 9.00 -9.40 -33.64
CA THR A 391 8.23 -8.30 -34.24
C THR A 391 7.41 -7.52 -33.21
N LEU A 392 7.22 -8.07 -32.01
CA LEU A 392 6.43 -7.49 -30.92
C LEU A 392 7.31 -6.96 -29.79
N ALA A 393 8.64 -7.08 -29.88
CA ALA A 393 9.58 -6.68 -28.83
C ALA A 393 9.70 -5.15 -28.70
N VAL A 394 8.62 -4.50 -28.27
CA VAL A 394 8.52 -3.06 -28.06
C VAL A 394 8.58 -2.78 -26.56
N HIS A 395 9.51 -1.91 -26.18
CA HIS A 395 9.73 -1.49 -24.81
C HIS A 395 9.65 0.03 -24.71
N ASP A 396 8.73 0.54 -23.92
CA ASP A 396 8.68 1.97 -23.63
C ASP A 396 9.86 2.39 -22.73
N ASN A 397 10.44 3.56 -22.99
CA ASN A 397 11.55 4.11 -22.21
C ASN A 397 11.30 5.59 -21.88
N PRO A 398 10.50 5.87 -20.82
CA PRO A 398 10.11 7.23 -20.47
C PRO A 398 11.31 8.11 -20.08
N HIS A 399 12.41 7.52 -19.58
CA HIS A 399 13.61 8.28 -19.21
C HIS A 399 14.38 8.83 -20.40
N ALA A 400 14.29 8.16 -21.55
CA ALA A 400 14.94 8.58 -22.79
C ALA A 400 13.96 9.22 -23.78
N PHE A 401 12.69 9.39 -23.38
CA PHE A 401 11.59 9.92 -24.20
C PHE A 401 11.53 9.26 -25.58
N LEU A 402 11.47 7.93 -25.57
CA LEU A 402 11.40 7.10 -26.77
C LEU A 402 10.88 5.71 -26.43
N MET A 403 10.48 4.97 -27.46
CA MET A 403 10.31 3.52 -27.38
C MET A 403 11.43 2.78 -28.12
N CYS A 404 11.79 1.62 -27.60
CA CYS A 404 12.77 0.70 -28.17
C CYS A 404 12.02 -0.43 -28.87
N VAL A 405 12.00 -0.41 -30.21
CA VAL A 405 11.58 -1.56 -31.02
C VAL A 405 12.78 -2.47 -31.19
N TYR A 406 12.93 -3.38 -30.23
CA TYR A 406 14.16 -4.11 -29.98
C TYR A 406 14.48 -5.07 -31.12
N ASN A 407 15.59 -4.80 -31.79
CA ASN A 407 16.30 -5.75 -32.63
C ASN A 407 17.71 -5.90 -32.06
N ARG A 408 18.07 -7.12 -31.67
CA ARG A 408 19.34 -7.43 -31.01
C ARG A 408 20.55 -7.00 -31.83
N ASP A 409 20.55 -7.26 -33.14
CA ASP A 409 21.67 -6.95 -34.03
C ASP A 409 21.88 -5.43 -34.21
N LYS A 410 20.86 -4.64 -33.89
CA LYS A 410 20.86 -3.17 -33.99
C LYS A 410 20.99 -2.47 -32.63
N ALA A 411 21.08 -3.24 -31.53
CA ALA A 411 21.04 -2.71 -30.18
C ALA A 411 22.41 -2.26 -29.68
N LEU A 412 22.67 -0.94 -29.72
CA LEU A 412 23.93 -0.35 -29.25
C LEU A 412 24.15 -0.44 -27.73
N CYS A 413 23.15 -0.87 -26.96
CA CYS A 413 23.26 -1.06 -25.52
C CYS A 413 24.00 -2.37 -25.13
N HIS A 414 24.19 -3.30 -26.08
CA HIS A 414 24.94 -4.56 -25.88
C HIS A 414 26.35 -4.43 -26.46
N ARG A 415 27.27 -3.77 -25.75
CA ARG A 415 28.66 -3.65 -26.21
C ARG A 415 29.52 -4.91 -25.99
N LEU A 416 29.16 -5.78 -25.03
CA LEU A 416 29.98 -6.94 -24.61
C LEU A 416 29.17 -8.14 -24.06
N ASP A 417 27.83 -8.11 -24.13
CA ASP A 417 26.98 -9.02 -23.33
C ASP A 417 25.97 -9.78 -24.21
N THR A 418 25.78 -11.08 -23.96
CA THR A 418 24.87 -11.95 -24.73
C THR A 418 23.50 -12.04 -24.05
N ARG A 419 22.72 -10.95 -24.08
CA ARG A 419 21.36 -10.91 -23.52
C ARG A 419 20.30 -10.82 -24.61
N ASP A 420 19.13 -11.42 -24.35
CA ASP A 420 17.98 -11.43 -25.26
C ASP A 420 16.97 -10.29 -24.97
N THR A 421 17.34 -9.27 -24.18
CA THR A 421 16.49 -8.10 -23.84
C THR A 421 17.29 -6.80 -23.78
N PRO A 422 16.69 -5.64 -24.13
CA PRO A 422 17.42 -4.37 -24.17
C PRO A 422 17.79 -3.86 -22.78
N THR A 423 18.97 -3.24 -22.67
CA THR A 423 19.37 -2.48 -21.47
C THR A 423 18.96 -1.01 -21.60
N LEU A 424 17.73 -0.66 -21.22
CA LEU A 424 17.13 0.67 -21.44
C LEU A 424 17.91 1.83 -20.77
N ASN A 425 18.57 1.58 -19.63
CA ASN A 425 19.41 2.57 -18.95
C ASN A 425 20.71 2.91 -19.71
N ARG A 426 21.09 2.11 -20.71
CA ARG A 426 22.26 2.33 -21.57
C ARG A 426 21.85 2.77 -22.97
N CYS A 427 20.63 3.31 -23.11
CA CYS A 427 20.15 3.81 -24.39
C CYS A 427 21.00 5.02 -24.84
N VAL A 428 21.32 5.05 -26.12
CA VAL A 428 22.05 6.16 -26.76
C VAL A 428 21.22 6.67 -27.94
N SER A 429 21.23 7.98 -28.18
CA SER A 429 20.34 8.65 -29.14
C SER A 429 20.50 8.18 -30.59
N THR A 430 21.64 7.61 -30.95
CA THR A 430 21.96 7.09 -32.29
C THR A 430 21.54 5.64 -32.52
N CYS A 431 20.89 4.99 -31.53
CA CYS A 431 20.49 3.59 -31.64
C CYS A 431 19.40 3.38 -32.70
N ALA A 432 19.60 2.40 -33.59
CA ALA A 432 18.65 2.10 -34.68
C ALA A 432 17.34 1.40 -34.23
N ASN A 433 17.20 1.13 -32.92
CA ASN A 433 15.96 0.60 -32.32
C ASN A 433 15.01 1.70 -31.83
N ILE A 434 15.39 2.98 -31.97
CA ILE A 434 14.60 4.09 -31.46
C ILE A 434 13.42 4.40 -32.39
N ALA A 435 12.23 4.51 -31.79
CA ALA A 435 11.08 5.19 -32.35
C ALA A 435 10.55 6.23 -31.35
N ARG A 436 10.04 7.37 -31.86
CA ARG A 436 9.43 8.44 -31.06
C ARG A 436 8.06 8.79 -31.62
N THR A 437 7.12 9.05 -30.74
CA THR A 437 5.74 9.47 -31.07
C THR A 437 5.58 10.96 -30.81
N ASP A 438 4.49 11.58 -31.26
CA ASP A 438 4.21 12.99 -30.93
C ASP A 438 4.14 13.21 -29.41
N HIS A 439 3.68 12.23 -28.63
CA HIS A 439 3.71 12.29 -27.16
C HIS A 439 5.13 12.40 -26.60
N HIS A 440 6.08 11.65 -27.16
CA HIS A 440 7.48 11.76 -26.77
C HIS A 440 8.06 13.14 -27.13
N ALA A 441 7.67 13.70 -28.29
CA ALA A 441 8.08 15.05 -28.68
C ALA A 441 7.49 16.13 -27.75
N ALA A 442 6.24 15.97 -27.31
CA ALA A 442 5.63 16.86 -26.33
C ALA A 442 6.35 16.79 -24.96
N GLN A 443 6.70 15.59 -24.49
CA GLN A 443 7.46 15.39 -23.26
C GLN A 443 8.88 16.00 -23.34
N LEU A 444 9.58 15.81 -24.47
CA LEU A 444 10.88 16.44 -24.72
C LEU A 444 10.77 17.97 -24.70
N THR A 445 9.70 18.52 -25.27
CA THR A 445 9.42 19.97 -25.29
C THR A 445 9.22 20.51 -23.88
N ALA A 446 8.38 19.84 -23.08
CA ALA A 446 8.13 20.24 -21.69
C ALA A 446 9.42 20.16 -20.84
N GLN A 447 10.19 19.08 -21.00
CA GLN A 447 11.45 18.91 -20.27
C GLN A 447 12.52 19.93 -20.69
N ALA A 448 12.58 20.31 -21.97
CA ALA A 448 13.46 21.38 -22.44
C ALA A 448 13.09 22.73 -21.78
N GLY A 449 11.79 23.07 -21.73
CA GLY A 449 11.30 24.27 -21.05
C GLY A 449 11.68 24.32 -19.57
N ALA A 450 11.50 23.21 -18.84
CA ALA A 450 11.89 23.13 -17.44
C ALA A 450 13.41 23.33 -17.22
N LEU A 451 14.25 22.80 -18.13
CA LEU A 451 15.70 23.00 -18.08
C LEU A 451 16.10 24.44 -18.40
N GLU A 452 15.41 25.09 -19.35
CA GLU A 452 15.59 26.49 -19.72
C GLU A 452 15.22 27.42 -18.55
N GLU A 453 14.08 27.19 -17.90
CA GLU A 453 13.66 27.93 -16.70
C GLU A 453 14.65 27.78 -15.55
N GLN A 454 15.10 26.54 -15.29
CA GLN A 454 16.10 26.29 -14.26
C GLN A 454 17.43 27.01 -14.56
N ALA A 455 17.87 27.00 -15.81
CA ALA A 455 19.08 27.71 -16.25
C ALA A 455 18.92 29.25 -16.17
N ALA A 456 17.70 29.76 -16.30
CA ALA A 456 17.37 31.19 -16.22
C ALA A 456 17.12 31.70 -14.79
N SER A 457 16.96 30.80 -13.82
CA SER A 457 16.58 31.15 -12.42
C SER A 457 17.57 32.03 -11.66
N GLY A 458 18.82 32.16 -12.13
CA GLY A 458 19.89 32.85 -11.40
C GLY A 458 20.41 32.11 -10.14
N LEU A 459 19.82 30.95 -9.81
CA LEU A 459 20.17 30.14 -8.63
C LEU A 459 21.23 29.07 -8.91
N VAL A 460 21.58 28.86 -10.19
CA VAL A 460 22.57 27.87 -10.64
C VAL A 460 23.85 28.55 -11.15
N PRO A 461 25.05 28.07 -10.76
CA PRO A 461 26.32 28.54 -11.30
C PRO A 461 26.35 28.51 -12.83
N VAL A 462 27.02 29.50 -13.44
CA VAL A 462 27.09 29.66 -14.91
C VAL A 462 27.47 28.37 -15.66
N PRO A 463 28.50 27.58 -15.24
CA PRO A 463 28.84 26.35 -15.95
C PRO A 463 27.74 25.28 -15.92
N LEU A 464 26.92 25.25 -14.87
CA LEU A 464 25.77 24.35 -14.78
C LEU A 464 24.61 24.87 -15.60
N ALA A 465 24.34 26.18 -15.58
CA ALA A 465 23.34 26.80 -16.44
C ALA A 465 23.62 26.55 -17.93
N ASP A 466 24.88 26.63 -18.37
CA ASP A 466 25.28 26.33 -19.75
C ASP A 466 25.06 24.86 -20.12
N ARG A 467 25.35 23.93 -19.21
CA ARG A 467 25.04 22.50 -19.43
C ARG A 467 23.53 22.25 -19.54
N LEU A 468 22.73 22.91 -18.71
CA LEU A 468 21.27 22.80 -18.76
C LEU A 468 20.73 23.34 -20.09
N ARG A 469 21.22 24.50 -20.56
CA ARG A 469 20.88 25.04 -21.89
C ARG A 469 21.29 24.10 -23.01
N GLY A 470 22.51 23.56 -22.98
CA GLY A 470 22.98 22.60 -23.99
C GLY A 470 22.13 21.33 -24.03
N ARG A 471 21.68 20.84 -22.87
CA ARG A 471 20.76 19.70 -22.79
C ARG A 471 19.36 20.02 -23.30
N ALA A 472 18.83 21.20 -22.98
CA ALA A 472 17.57 21.68 -23.51
C ALA A 472 17.59 21.80 -25.04
N ALA A 473 18.66 22.40 -25.59
CA ALA A 473 18.89 22.48 -27.03
C ALA A 473 18.89 21.09 -27.69
N ALA A 474 19.60 20.12 -27.10
CA ALA A 474 19.60 18.74 -27.61
C ALA A 474 18.19 18.10 -27.62
N PHE A 475 17.34 18.41 -26.64
CA PHE A 475 15.95 17.96 -26.63
C PHE A 475 15.10 18.66 -27.70
N ARG A 476 15.28 19.97 -27.90
CA ARG A 476 14.64 20.71 -28.99
C ARG A 476 15.04 20.16 -30.36
N ASP A 477 16.30 19.83 -30.57
CA ASP A 477 16.78 19.20 -31.81
C ASP A 477 16.09 17.87 -32.09
N LEU A 478 15.90 17.04 -31.06
CA LEU A 478 15.16 15.77 -31.19
C LEU A 478 13.68 16.01 -31.55
N VAL A 479 13.06 17.05 -31.02
CA VAL A 479 11.68 17.45 -31.35
C VAL A 479 11.60 17.92 -32.81
N HIS A 480 12.53 18.76 -33.26
CA HIS A 480 12.61 19.20 -34.66
C HIS A 480 12.80 18.01 -35.61
N GLN A 481 13.72 17.10 -35.29
CA GLN A 481 13.93 15.87 -36.06
C GLN A 481 12.66 15.01 -36.10
N HIS A 482 11.92 14.94 -35.00
CA HIS A 482 10.66 14.21 -34.96
C HIS A 482 9.63 14.82 -35.91
N HIS A 483 9.36 16.13 -35.82
CA HIS A 483 8.36 16.76 -36.69
C HIS A 483 8.73 16.71 -38.17
N ASN A 484 10.01 16.77 -38.51
CA ASN A 484 10.47 16.71 -39.90
C ASN A 484 10.42 15.30 -40.50
N ALA A 485 10.53 14.26 -39.68
CA ALA A 485 10.69 12.87 -40.14
C ALA A 485 9.59 11.91 -39.65
N ARG A 486 8.56 12.42 -38.98
CA ARG A 486 7.43 11.59 -38.53
C ARG A 486 6.63 11.13 -39.74
N ILE A 487 6.21 9.88 -39.70
CA ILE A 487 5.30 9.27 -40.66
C ILE A 487 3.98 8.97 -39.96
N THR A 488 2.87 9.11 -40.67
CA THR A 488 1.52 8.77 -40.18
C THR A 488 0.96 7.59 -40.96
N THR A 489 -0.03 6.89 -40.41
CA THR A 489 -0.73 5.76 -41.08
C THR A 489 -1.63 6.20 -42.23
N GLN A 490 -1.88 7.52 -42.39
CA GLN A 490 -2.77 8.10 -43.41
C GLN A 490 -2.01 8.63 -44.65
N GLU A 491 -0.68 8.58 -44.67
CA GLU A 491 0.10 8.88 -45.87
C GLU A 491 0.08 7.67 -46.81
N ASN A 492 -0.84 7.69 -47.77
CA ASN A 492 -0.85 6.76 -48.90
C ASN A 492 0.53 6.72 -49.59
N PRO A 493 1.07 5.55 -49.95
CA PRO A 493 2.25 5.50 -50.78
C PRO A 493 1.89 6.05 -52.18
N VAL A 494 2.64 7.07 -52.62
CA VAL A 494 2.74 7.42 -54.03
C VAL A 494 3.75 6.49 -54.70
#